data_AF-A0A8H5DDH2-F1
#
_entry.id   AF-A0A8H5DDH2-F1
#
_cell.length_a   1.000
_cell.length_b   1.000
_cell.length_c   1.000
_cell.angle_alpha   90.00
_cell.angle_beta   90.00
_cell.angle_gamma   90.00
#
_symmetry.space_group_name_H-M   'P 1'
#
loop_
_entity.id
_entity.type
_entity.pdbx_description
1 polymer ?
#
loop_
_entity_poly.entity_id
_entity_poly.type
_entity_poly.pdbx_seq_one_letter_code
_entity_poly.pdbx_strand_id
1 'polypeptide(L)'
;MQRSPPAYYLAFNIFMWGALLMAQAAANNFGGLLALRVLSGAFEAIADPAFMLITSMYFTREEQPSRISAWYAFNGIGVAGGGLIGYGIGNIKGALQSWRYEFLVVGAFCSAFAIALILLLPNSPRTIRGFSHDEKLIMIARMRRNQTGIEQRRINWRQIKEAYLDYKTWLFMLLGFVANIPNGGISNFSTLVIQGLGFDTLHTALLGIPQGVLVVIWIGLGALANKYMPPNSRTLVSAIFMLPTIAGALGFLLAPHDAYVGRLICFYLTGSYQASFVICLSLITSNTGGQSKKMIVSGMIWFGACIGNIASPFFYLSEQAPTYHLGIGSLLVANCIEFALFFVFRYAFKWENRRKEKQREALRAAGHDIAENATAFTDMTDKENPNFEYVY
;
A
#
# COMPACT_ATOMS: atom_id res chain seq x y z
N MET A 1 16.04 8.77 -3.30
CA MET A 1 15.95 7.66 -4.28
C MET A 1 16.43 8.01 -5.67
N GLN A 2 16.06 9.15 -6.26
CA GLN A 2 16.52 9.46 -7.63
C GLN A 2 18.01 9.81 -7.72
N ARG A 3 18.63 10.29 -6.62
CA ARG A 3 20.06 10.67 -6.56
C ARG A 3 20.96 9.61 -5.92
N SER A 4 20.41 8.67 -5.16
CA SER A 4 21.14 7.66 -4.38
C SER A 4 20.71 6.24 -4.79
N PRO A 5 21.59 5.22 -4.69
CA PRO A 5 21.21 3.83 -4.96
C PRO A 5 19.99 3.43 -4.09
N PRO A 6 18.88 2.98 -4.69
CA PRO A 6 17.63 2.75 -3.96
C PRO A 6 17.76 1.74 -2.82
N ALA A 7 18.52 0.66 -3.01
CA ALA A 7 18.68 -0.40 -2.01
C ALA A 7 19.50 0.06 -0.79
N TYR A 8 20.62 0.76 -0.98
CA TYR A 8 21.37 1.32 0.16
C TYR A 8 20.58 2.39 0.91
N TYR A 9 19.86 3.24 0.18
CA TYR A 9 19.04 4.26 0.81
C TYR A 9 17.91 3.64 1.62
N LEU A 10 17.21 2.64 1.08
CA LEU A 10 16.19 1.89 1.80
C LEU A 10 16.75 1.23 3.07
N ALA A 11 17.88 0.53 2.96
CA ALA A 11 18.47 -0.16 4.11
C ALA A 11 18.96 0.81 5.19
N PHE A 12 19.52 1.96 4.82
CA PHE A 12 19.88 3.02 5.78
C PHE A 12 18.65 3.54 6.54
N ASN A 13 17.54 3.78 5.85
CA ASN A 13 16.30 4.24 6.48
C ASN A 13 15.74 3.19 7.45
N ILE A 14 15.71 1.90 7.07
CA ILE A 14 15.24 0.82 7.96
C ILE A 14 16.16 0.67 9.19
N PHE A 15 17.48 0.80 9.01
CA PHE A 15 18.43 0.76 10.13
C PHE A 15 18.20 1.91 11.11
N MET A 16 18.03 3.14 10.61
CA MET A 16 17.72 4.32 11.43
C MET A 16 16.37 4.19 12.12
N TRP A 17 15.35 3.64 11.44
CA TRP A 17 14.05 3.37 12.05
C TRP A 17 14.18 2.41 13.24
N GLY A 18 14.86 1.27 13.06
CA GLY A 18 15.11 0.32 14.15
C GLY A 18 15.91 0.91 15.32
N ALA A 19 16.92 1.72 15.01
CA ALA A 19 17.71 2.41 16.03
C ALA A 19 16.88 3.42 16.84
N LEU A 20 16.00 4.17 16.17
CA LEU A 20 15.11 5.12 16.81
C LEU A 20 14.03 4.43 17.65
N LEU A 21 13.54 3.26 17.25
CA LEU A 21 12.65 2.44 18.09
C LEU A 21 13.34 2.01 19.37
N MET A 22 14.58 1.53 19.30
CA MET A 22 15.35 1.21 20.50
C MET A 22 15.57 2.44 21.39
N ALA A 23 15.81 3.62 20.79
CA ALA A 23 15.91 4.87 21.54
C ALA A 23 14.60 5.29 22.22
N GLN A 24 13.43 4.96 21.65
CA GLN A 24 12.13 5.23 22.28
C GLN A 24 11.96 4.48 23.60
N ALA A 25 12.53 3.28 23.74
CA ALA A 25 12.50 2.54 24.99
C ALA A 25 13.27 3.22 26.14
N ALA A 26 14.23 4.09 25.81
CA ALA A 26 15.01 4.88 26.77
C ALA A 26 14.40 6.25 27.08
N ALA A 27 13.38 6.68 26.33
CA ALA A 27 12.75 7.99 26.55
C ALA A 27 11.88 7.99 27.82
N ASN A 28 12.09 9.00 28.66
CA ASN A 28 11.30 9.19 29.89
C ASN A 28 10.41 10.44 29.87
N ASN A 29 10.51 11.27 28.81
CA ASN A 29 9.76 12.52 28.66
C ASN A 29 8.85 12.47 27.43
N PHE A 30 7.64 13.04 27.54
CA PHE A 30 6.68 13.09 26.42
C PHE A 30 7.26 13.78 25.18
N GLY A 31 7.94 14.92 25.35
CA GLY A 31 8.58 15.62 24.23
C GLY A 31 9.68 14.78 23.54
N GLY A 32 10.43 13.99 24.31
CA GLY A 32 11.44 13.08 23.76
C GLY A 32 10.81 11.93 22.98
N LEU A 33 9.72 11.35 23.51
CA LEU A 33 8.97 10.30 22.82
C LEU A 33 8.34 10.81 21.52
N LEU A 34 7.76 12.02 21.55
CA LEU A 34 7.17 12.67 20.38
C LEU A 34 8.22 12.95 19.30
N ALA A 35 9.37 13.53 19.68
CA ALA A 35 10.46 13.80 18.73
C ALA A 35 10.98 12.52 18.08
N LEU A 36 11.20 11.46 18.87
CA LEU A 36 11.63 10.16 18.36
C LEU A 36 10.59 9.52 17.45
N ARG A 37 9.30 9.71 17.73
CA ARG A 37 8.19 9.24 16.86
C ARG A 37 8.19 9.95 15.52
N VAL A 38 8.29 11.28 15.52
CA VAL A 38 8.33 12.08 14.28
C VAL A 38 9.55 11.69 13.44
N LEU A 39 10.72 11.55 14.05
CA LEU A 39 11.92 11.12 13.35
C LEU A 39 11.77 9.69 12.81
N SER A 40 11.27 8.75 13.61
CA SER A 40 11.04 7.37 13.13
C SER A 40 10.07 7.34 11.94
N GLY A 41 8.97 8.08 11.99
CA GLY A 41 8.01 8.16 10.88
C GLY A 41 8.64 8.77 9.61
N ALA A 42 9.54 9.75 9.75
CA ALA A 42 10.23 10.33 8.60
C ALA A 42 11.16 9.32 7.89
N PHE A 43 11.82 8.42 8.64
CA PHE A 43 12.62 7.34 8.06
C PHE A 43 11.75 6.21 7.48
N GLU A 44 10.57 5.96 8.06
CA GLU A 44 9.63 4.93 7.62
C GLU A 44 8.92 5.29 6.31
N ALA A 45 8.54 6.56 6.13
CA ALA A 45 7.72 7.04 5.00
C ALA A 45 8.30 6.73 3.61
N ILE A 46 9.58 6.38 3.53
CA ILE A 46 10.30 6.07 2.30
C ILE A 46 10.13 4.61 1.88
N ALA A 47 9.75 3.71 2.80
CA ALA A 47 9.74 2.26 2.59
C ALA A 47 8.81 1.82 1.45
N ASP A 48 7.52 2.19 1.47
CA ASP A 48 6.57 1.79 0.43
C ASP A 48 6.93 2.31 -0.97
N PRO A 49 7.27 3.61 -1.16
CA PRO A 49 7.78 4.11 -2.43
C PRO A 49 9.04 3.37 -2.90
N ALA A 50 9.92 2.96 -1.97
CA ALA A 50 11.11 2.17 -2.29
C ALA A 50 10.74 0.83 -2.90
N PHE A 51 9.84 0.10 -2.24
CA PHE A 51 9.43 -1.24 -2.67
C PHE A 51 8.71 -1.18 -4.02
N MET A 52 7.87 -0.17 -4.23
CA MET A 52 7.23 0.06 -5.53
C MET A 52 8.26 0.34 -6.63
N LEU A 53 9.24 1.21 -6.35
CA LEU A 53 10.29 1.57 -7.30
C LEU A 53 11.18 0.36 -7.65
N ILE A 54 11.64 -0.39 -6.64
CA ILE A 54 12.43 -1.62 -6.84
C ILE A 54 11.60 -2.64 -7.64
N THR A 55 10.34 -2.87 -7.28
CA THR A 55 9.47 -3.80 -8.03
C THR A 55 9.35 -3.39 -9.50
N SER A 56 9.21 -2.08 -9.77
CA SER A 56 9.13 -1.57 -11.14
C SER A 56 10.45 -1.68 -11.93
N MET A 57 11.59 -1.81 -11.24
CA MET A 57 12.93 -1.97 -11.82
C MET A 57 13.31 -3.42 -12.13
N TYR A 58 12.60 -4.41 -11.58
CA TYR A 58 12.93 -5.83 -11.78
C TYR A 58 11.83 -6.60 -12.52
N PHE A 59 10.59 -6.09 -12.51
CA PHE A 59 9.43 -6.82 -13.02
C PHE A 59 8.66 -6.07 -14.09
N THR A 60 8.13 -6.84 -15.04
CA THR A 60 7.34 -6.31 -16.16
C THR A 60 5.98 -5.77 -15.70
N ARG A 61 5.29 -4.97 -16.52
CA ARG A 61 3.99 -4.36 -16.20
C ARG A 61 2.91 -5.40 -15.87
N GLU A 62 2.99 -6.55 -16.51
CA GLU A 62 2.08 -7.68 -16.28
C GLU A 62 2.39 -8.41 -14.96
N GLU A 63 3.65 -8.44 -14.54
CA GLU A 63 4.09 -9.12 -13.32
C GLU A 63 4.02 -8.24 -12.07
N GLN A 64 4.13 -6.91 -12.22
CA GLN A 64 4.07 -5.94 -11.13
C GLN A 64 2.90 -6.15 -10.15
N PRO A 65 1.65 -6.39 -10.58
CA PRO A 65 0.51 -6.57 -9.67
C PRO A 65 0.68 -7.79 -8.75
N SER A 66 1.16 -8.92 -9.30
CA SER A 66 1.39 -10.15 -8.53
C SER A 66 2.50 -9.96 -7.50
N ARG A 67 3.59 -9.27 -7.87
CA ARG A 67 4.70 -8.98 -6.96
C ARG A 67 4.32 -8.00 -5.87
N ILE A 68 3.56 -6.96 -6.21
CA ILE A 68 3.00 -6.02 -5.23
C ILE A 68 2.15 -6.75 -4.21
N SER A 69 1.25 -7.61 -4.67
CA SER A 69 0.41 -8.41 -3.78
C SER A 69 1.24 -9.34 -2.88
N ALA A 70 2.30 -9.96 -3.41
CA ALA A 70 3.16 -10.86 -2.64
C ALA A 70 3.92 -10.15 -1.52
N TRP A 71 4.52 -8.97 -1.78
CA TRP A 71 5.21 -8.25 -0.70
C TRP A 71 4.23 -7.57 0.26
N TYR A 72 3.07 -7.10 -0.21
CA TYR A 72 2.03 -6.53 0.66
C TYR A 72 1.39 -7.58 1.57
N ALA A 73 1.35 -8.85 1.16
CA ALA A 73 0.90 -9.95 2.03
C ALA A 73 1.75 -10.10 3.30
N PHE A 74 3.04 -9.69 3.29
CA PHE A 74 3.86 -9.68 4.50
C PHE A 74 3.35 -8.68 5.55
N ASN A 75 2.52 -7.70 5.19
CA ASN A 75 1.85 -6.86 6.18
C ASN A 75 0.92 -7.70 7.08
N GLY A 76 0.13 -8.62 6.50
CA GLY A 76 -0.70 -9.55 7.27
C GLY A 76 0.12 -10.51 8.14
N ILE A 77 1.26 -11.00 7.62
CA ILE A 77 2.22 -11.80 8.40
C ILE A 77 2.80 -10.96 9.55
N GLY A 78 3.07 -9.68 9.32
CA GLY A 78 3.54 -8.74 10.34
C GLY A 78 2.52 -8.53 11.46
N VAL A 79 1.23 -8.42 11.13
CA VAL A 79 0.16 -8.33 12.14
C VAL A 79 0.09 -9.62 12.97
N ALA A 80 0.13 -10.78 12.32
CA ALA A 80 0.10 -12.07 13.02
C ALA A 80 1.37 -12.29 13.89
N GLY A 81 2.54 -12.01 13.34
CA GLY A 81 3.82 -12.11 14.03
C GLY A 81 3.93 -11.10 15.17
N GLY A 82 3.43 -9.88 14.98
CA GLY A 82 3.37 -8.84 16.00
C GLY A 82 2.50 -9.25 17.19
N GLY A 83 1.34 -9.86 16.94
CA GLY A 83 0.50 -10.43 18.00
C GLY A 83 1.21 -11.53 18.80
N LEU A 84 1.96 -12.40 18.12
CA LEU A 84 2.70 -13.50 18.76
C LEU A 84 3.91 -13.02 19.56
N ILE A 85 4.66 -12.06 19.02
CA ILE A 85 5.79 -11.41 19.72
C ILE A 85 5.27 -10.62 20.92
N GLY A 86 4.18 -9.87 20.76
CA GLY A 86 3.53 -9.14 21.86
C GLY A 86 3.05 -10.06 22.97
N TYR A 87 2.45 -11.21 22.63
CA TYR A 87 2.08 -12.23 23.63
C TYR A 87 3.31 -12.81 24.34
N GLY A 88 4.38 -13.11 23.60
CA GLY A 88 5.62 -13.63 24.18
C GLY A 88 6.29 -12.63 25.13
N ILE A 89 6.37 -11.36 24.73
CA ILE A 89 6.99 -10.29 25.52
C ILE A 89 6.11 -9.87 26.70
N GLY A 90 4.78 -9.90 26.54
CA GLY A 90 3.83 -9.62 27.62
C GLY A 90 3.97 -10.55 28.82
N ASN A 91 4.50 -11.76 28.64
CA ASN A 91 4.76 -12.72 29.71
C ASN A 91 6.13 -12.54 30.40
N ILE A 92 6.98 -11.64 29.91
CA ILE A 92 8.30 -11.39 30.50
C ILE A 92 8.15 -10.56 31.79
N LYS A 93 8.41 -11.19 32.94
CA LYS A 93 8.49 -10.51 34.24
C LYS A 93 9.87 -9.87 34.44
N GLY A 94 10.18 -8.85 33.64
CA GLY A 94 11.44 -8.11 33.70
C GLY A 94 11.39 -6.88 34.61
N ALA A 95 12.53 -6.19 34.74
CA ALA A 95 12.63 -4.92 35.49
C ALA A 95 12.06 -3.71 34.72
N LEU A 96 11.91 -3.81 33.40
CA LEU A 96 11.32 -2.78 32.55
C LEU A 96 9.85 -3.10 32.25
N GLN A 97 9.06 -2.07 31.91
CA GLN A 97 7.68 -2.27 31.45
C GLN A 97 7.64 -3.02 30.11
N SER A 98 6.65 -3.91 29.92
CA SER A 98 6.57 -4.83 28.76
C SER A 98 6.67 -4.13 27.40
N TRP A 99 6.07 -2.95 27.24
CA TRP A 99 6.13 -2.16 26.00
C TRP A 99 7.57 -1.73 25.62
N ARG A 100 8.45 -1.51 26.60
CA ARG A 100 9.85 -1.13 26.34
C ARG A 100 10.64 -2.32 25.76
N TYR A 101 10.34 -3.54 26.20
CA TYR A 101 10.93 -4.75 25.64
C TYR A 101 10.49 -4.97 24.19
N GLU A 102 9.23 -4.66 23.85
CA GLU A 102 8.75 -4.74 22.47
C GLU A 102 9.55 -3.82 21.55
N PHE A 103 9.73 -2.54 21.92
CA PHE A 103 10.52 -1.60 21.11
C PHE A 103 11.99 -2.00 20.98
N LEU A 104 12.59 -2.57 22.03
CA LEU A 104 13.98 -3.04 21.99
C LEU A 104 14.15 -4.26 21.09
N VAL A 105 13.32 -5.29 21.25
CA VAL A 105 13.43 -6.55 20.50
C VAL A 105 13.12 -6.33 19.02
N VAL A 106 12.01 -5.65 18.73
CA VAL A 106 11.60 -5.37 17.34
C VAL A 106 12.59 -4.42 16.68
N GLY A 107 13.02 -3.37 17.39
CA GLY A 107 14.02 -2.43 16.89
C GLY A 107 15.36 -3.10 16.56
N ALA A 108 15.86 -3.96 17.46
CA ALA A 108 17.10 -4.71 17.24
C ALA A 108 17.00 -5.67 16.05
N PHE A 109 15.89 -6.40 15.93
CA PHE A 109 15.65 -7.29 14.79
C PHE A 109 15.63 -6.51 13.47
N CYS A 110 14.97 -5.35 13.44
CA CYS A 110 14.90 -4.52 12.24
C CYS A 110 16.24 -3.92 11.86
N SER A 111 17.04 -3.46 12.83
CA SER A 111 18.40 -3.00 12.59
C SER A 111 19.31 -4.13 12.08
N ALA A 112 19.20 -5.35 12.63
CA ALA A 112 19.94 -6.51 12.13
C ALA A 112 19.52 -6.89 10.71
N PHE A 113 18.21 -6.88 10.41
CA PHE A 113 17.70 -7.15 9.07
C PHE A 113 18.15 -6.10 8.06
N ALA A 114 18.25 -4.83 8.45
CA ALA A 114 18.78 -3.78 7.60
C ALA A 114 20.25 -4.03 7.20
N ILE A 115 21.08 -4.54 8.11
CA ILE A 115 22.45 -4.94 7.80
C ILE A 115 22.47 -6.08 6.77
N ALA A 116 21.60 -7.08 6.94
CA ALA A 116 21.44 -8.15 5.96
C ALA A 116 20.99 -7.62 4.58
N LEU A 117 20.07 -6.64 4.54
CA LEU A 117 19.63 -5.99 3.30
C LEU A 117 20.79 -5.28 2.59
N ILE A 118 21.70 -4.60 3.31
CA ILE A 118 22.87 -3.95 2.70
C ILE A 118 23.77 -4.98 2.00
N LEU A 119 23.89 -6.18 2.55
CA LEU A 119 24.75 -7.24 2.02
C LEU A 119 24.10 -8.00 0.86
N LEU A 120 22.78 -8.24 0.94
CA LEU A 120 22.05 -9.12 0.03
C LEU A 120 21.31 -8.39 -1.09
N LEU A 121 20.87 -7.15 -0.90
CA LEU A 121 20.00 -6.44 -1.84
C LEU A 121 20.83 -5.74 -2.94
N PRO A 122 20.77 -6.19 -4.21
CA PRO A 122 21.50 -5.56 -5.30
C PRO A 122 20.87 -4.20 -5.67
N ASN A 123 21.70 -3.19 -5.93
CA ASN A 123 21.25 -1.83 -6.22
C ASN A 123 20.70 -1.62 -7.64
N SER A 124 21.01 -2.51 -8.57
CA SER A 124 20.59 -2.41 -9.97
C SER A 124 20.59 -3.80 -10.60
N PRO A 125 19.73 -4.05 -11.60
CA PRO A 125 19.83 -5.22 -12.46
C PRO A 125 21.23 -5.41 -13.07
N ARG A 126 21.99 -4.33 -13.22
CA ARG A 126 23.38 -4.35 -13.73
C ARG A 126 24.39 -4.87 -12.71
N THR A 127 24.14 -4.64 -11.42
CA THR A 127 25.07 -4.94 -10.32
C THR A 127 24.67 -6.17 -9.51
N ILE A 128 23.69 -6.96 -9.97
CA ILE A 128 23.31 -8.20 -9.28
C ILE A 128 24.51 -9.14 -9.23
N ARG A 129 24.88 -9.57 -8.03
CA ARG A 129 25.87 -10.61 -7.77
C ARG A 129 25.22 -11.98 -7.99
N GLY A 130 25.85 -12.85 -8.77
CA GLY A 130 25.41 -14.24 -8.97
C GLY A 130 24.75 -14.58 -10.31
N PHE A 131 24.44 -13.60 -11.17
CA PHE A 131 23.93 -13.87 -12.54
C PHE A 131 25.03 -13.72 -13.60
N SER A 132 24.99 -14.59 -14.61
CA SER A 132 25.87 -14.53 -15.78
C SER A 132 25.61 -13.26 -16.61
N HIS A 133 26.58 -12.88 -17.44
CA HIS A 133 26.45 -11.70 -18.32
C HIS A 133 25.22 -11.82 -19.24
N ASP A 134 24.97 -13.01 -19.77
CA ASP A 134 23.85 -13.29 -20.69
C ASP A 134 22.50 -13.20 -19.97
N GLU A 135 22.40 -13.69 -18.74
CA GLU A 135 21.17 -13.59 -17.93
C GLU A 135 20.85 -12.13 -17.59
N LYS A 136 21.87 -11.33 -17.29
CA LYS A 136 21.73 -9.88 -17.09
C LYS A 136 21.26 -9.18 -18.36
N LEU A 137 21.79 -9.56 -19.52
CA LEU A 137 21.34 -9.05 -20.81
C LEU A 137 19.88 -9.42 -21.09
N ILE A 138 19.46 -10.65 -20.77
CA ILE A 138 18.07 -11.11 -20.92
C ILE A 138 17.13 -10.32 -19.99
N MET A 139 17.53 -10.09 -18.72
CA MET A 139 16.75 -9.25 -17.79
C MET A 139 16.61 -7.82 -18.31
N ILE A 140 17.70 -7.23 -18.80
CA ILE A 140 17.69 -5.89 -19.40
C ILE A 140 16.84 -5.88 -20.68
N ALA A 141 16.88 -6.93 -21.50
CA ALA A 141 16.07 -7.05 -22.72
C ALA A 141 14.57 -7.20 -22.41
N ARG A 142 14.20 -7.99 -21.39
CA ARG A 142 12.81 -8.07 -20.89
C ARG A 142 12.33 -6.73 -20.37
N MET A 143 13.17 -6.01 -19.64
CA MET A 143 12.88 -4.65 -19.18
C MET A 143 12.71 -3.67 -20.35
N ARG A 144 13.51 -3.80 -21.42
CA ARG A 144 13.39 -2.99 -22.65
C ARG A 144 12.05 -3.22 -23.36
N ARG A 145 11.52 -4.44 -23.36
CA ARG A 145 10.20 -4.76 -23.95
C ARG A 145 9.04 -4.04 -23.24
N ASN A 146 9.24 -3.64 -21.99
CA ASN A 146 8.17 -3.16 -21.12
C ASN A 146 7.84 -1.66 -21.28
N GLN A 147 8.51 -0.94 -22.20
CA GLN A 147 8.36 0.50 -22.47
C GLN A 147 8.49 1.43 -21.24
N THR A 148 8.82 0.88 -20.08
CA THR A 148 9.29 1.63 -18.91
C THR A 148 10.75 1.95 -19.19
N GLY A 149 10.98 3.11 -19.82
CA GLY A 149 12.30 3.56 -20.26
C GLY A 149 13.39 3.28 -19.22
N ILE A 150 14.58 2.92 -19.73
CA ILE A 150 15.80 2.78 -18.94
C ILE A 150 15.94 4.02 -18.08
N GLU A 151 15.98 3.86 -16.75
CA GLU A 151 16.19 4.90 -15.71
C GLU A 151 16.68 6.24 -16.29
N GLN A 152 15.75 7.09 -16.72
CA GLN A 152 16.12 8.45 -17.05
C GLN A 152 16.23 9.18 -15.72
N ARG A 153 17.44 9.29 -15.16
CA ARG A 153 17.73 10.05 -13.92
C ARG A 153 17.43 11.56 -14.04
N ARG A 154 16.76 12.01 -15.11
CA ARG A 154 16.39 13.40 -15.36
C ARG A 154 14.92 13.60 -15.03
N ILE A 155 14.67 14.44 -14.03
CA ILE A 155 13.32 14.89 -13.67
C ILE A 155 12.79 15.75 -14.82
N ASN A 156 11.68 15.33 -15.41
CA ASN A 156 11.00 16.15 -16.42
C ASN A 156 9.95 17.05 -15.72
N TRP A 157 10.27 18.33 -15.58
CA TRP A 157 9.38 19.29 -14.90
C TRP A 157 8.03 19.47 -15.60
N ARG A 158 7.97 19.20 -16.93
CA ARG A 158 6.71 19.22 -17.68
C ARG A 158 5.78 18.08 -17.24
N GLN A 159 6.32 16.86 -17.10
CA GLN A 159 5.55 15.71 -16.60
C GLN A 159 5.05 15.94 -15.17
N ILE A 160 5.83 16.63 -14.32
CA ILE A 160 5.41 16.98 -12.96
C ILE A 160 4.26 17.97 -12.99
N LYS A 161 4.35 19.06 -13.77
CA LYS A 161 3.24 20.01 -13.92
C LYS A 161 1.98 19.34 -14.45
N GLU A 162 2.13 18.43 -15.41
CA GLU A 162 1.00 17.64 -15.91
C GLU A 162 0.40 16.75 -14.81
N ALA A 163 1.23 16.09 -13.98
CA ALA A 163 0.77 15.27 -12.87
C ALA A 163 -0.14 16.05 -11.90
N TYR A 164 0.22 17.29 -11.56
CA TYR A 164 -0.57 18.12 -10.65
C TYR A 164 -1.87 18.66 -11.28
N LEU A 165 -1.88 18.89 -12.59
CA LEU A 165 -3.05 19.36 -13.32
C LEU A 165 -4.01 18.23 -13.72
N ASP A 166 -3.58 16.97 -13.60
CA ASP A 166 -4.39 15.82 -13.94
C ASP A 166 -5.37 15.49 -12.81
N TYR A 167 -6.67 15.49 -13.14
CA TYR A 167 -7.73 15.13 -12.21
C TYR A 167 -7.58 13.69 -11.67
N LYS A 168 -6.94 12.79 -12.44
CA LYS A 168 -6.71 11.40 -12.03
C LYS A 168 -5.79 11.31 -10.81
N THR A 169 -4.78 12.18 -10.73
CA THR A 169 -3.86 12.26 -9.59
C THR A 169 -4.62 12.58 -8.31
N TRP A 170 -5.56 13.53 -8.38
CA TRP A 170 -6.41 13.92 -7.25
C TRP A 170 -7.43 12.82 -6.89
N LEU A 171 -7.97 12.11 -7.88
CA LEU A 171 -8.80 10.93 -7.60
C LEU A 171 -8.02 9.83 -6.87
N PHE A 172 -6.77 9.56 -7.26
CA PHE A 172 -5.91 8.62 -6.55
C PHE A 172 -5.53 9.09 -5.14
N MET A 173 -5.33 10.41 -4.96
CA MET A 173 -5.13 11.00 -3.63
C MET A 173 -6.35 10.79 -2.74
N LEU A 174 -7.54 11.10 -3.25
CA LEU A 174 -8.80 10.96 -2.54
C LEU A 174 -9.05 9.50 -2.16
N LEU A 175 -8.75 8.57 -3.08
CA LEU A 175 -8.84 7.15 -2.79
C LEU A 175 -7.84 6.74 -1.71
N GLY A 176 -6.59 7.20 -1.75
CA GLY A 176 -5.60 6.96 -0.69
C GLY A 176 -6.09 7.45 0.67
N PHE A 177 -6.70 8.63 0.72
CA PHE A 177 -7.31 9.20 1.92
C PHE A 177 -8.43 8.32 2.45
N VAL A 178 -9.42 8.00 1.61
CA VAL A 178 -10.60 7.24 2.02
C VAL A 178 -10.24 5.80 2.43
N ALA A 179 -9.36 5.14 1.68
CA ALA A 179 -8.95 3.75 1.94
C ALA A 179 -8.13 3.59 3.23
N ASN A 180 -7.45 4.65 3.69
CA ASN A 180 -6.66 4.61 4.91
C ASN A 180 -7.40 5.08 6.17
N ILE A 181 -8.60 5.67 6.06
CA ILE A 181 -9.46 5.90 7.22
C ILE A 181 -9.79 4.58 7.94
N PRO A 182 -10.23 3.50 7.22
CA PRO A 182 -10.35 2.17 7.76
C PRO A 182 -9.07 1.64 8.39
N ASN A 183 -7.93 1.83 7.71
CA ASN A 183 -6.64 1.31 8.14
C ASN A 183 -6.23 1.87 9.50
N GLY A 184 -6.23 3.19 9.66
CA GLY A 184 -5.90 3.85 10.93
C GLY A 184 -6.88 3.52 12.05
N GLY A 185 -8.13 3.15 11.73
CA GLY A 185 -9.16 2.88 12.72
C GLY A 185 -9.07 1.44 13.22
N ILE A 186 -9.13 0.50 12.29
CA ILE A 186 -9.01 -0.93 12.58
C ILE A 186 -7.64 -1.23 13.16
N SER A 187 -6.54 -0.73 12.60
CA SER A 187 -5.20 -1.09 13.08
C SER A 187 -4.92 -0.57 14.48
N ASN A 188 -5.28 0.68 14.79
CA ASN A 188 -4.95 1.28 16.09
C ASN A 188 -5.95 0.93 17.19
N PHE A 189 -7.23 0.72 16.83
CA PHE A 189 -8.30 0.49 17.81
C PHE A 189 -8.79 -0.97 17.82
N SER A 190 -8.28 -1.87 16.97
CA SER A 190 -8.62 -3.30 17.00
C SER A 190 -8.46 -3.92 18.39
N THR A 191 -7.33 -3.64 19.05
CA THR A 191 -7.06 -4.15 20.40
C THR A 191 -8.04 -3.59 21.42
N LEU A 192 -8.38 -2.30 21.35
CA LEU A 192 -9.35 -1.66 22.23
C LEU A 192 -10.78 -2.17 22.00
N VAL A 193 -11.16 -2.38 20.74
CA VAL A 193 -12.46 -2.94 20.36
C VAL A 193 -12.59 -4.37 20.86
N ILE A 194 -11.55 -5.20 20.69
CA ILE A 194 -11.55 -6.58 21.17
C ILE A 194 -11.52 -6.66 22.69
N GLN A 195 -10.79 -5.76 23.39
CA GLN A 195 -10.86 -5.64 24.84
C GLN A 195 -12.26 -5.23 25.31
N GLY A 196 -12.93 -4.33 24.58
CA GLY A 196 -14.31 -3.95 24.83
C GLY A 196 -15.33 -5.10 24.70
N LEU A 197 -14.96 -6.21 24.05
CA LEU A 197 -15.75 -7.44 23.99
C LEU A 197 -15.56 -8.35 25.22
N GLY A 198 -14.76 -7.94 26.21
CA GLY A 198 -14.55 -8.66 27.47
C GLY A 198 -13.38 -9.65 27.47
N PHE A 199 -12.53 -9.64 26.44
CA PHE A 199 -11.32 -10.46 26.40
C PHE A 199 -10.17 -9.81 27.18
N ASP A 200 -9.41 -10.62 27.89
CA ASP A 200 -8.19 -10.18 28.57
C ASP A 200 -7.15 -9.66 27.56
N THR A 201 -6.30 -8.74 27.99
CA THR A 201 -5.28 -8.05 27.18
C THR A 201 -4.33 -9.00 26.43
N LEU A 202 -3.91 -10.09 27.09
CA LEU A 202 -3.08 -11.14 26.50
C LEU A 202 -3.82 -11.95 25.43
N HIS A 203 -5.09 -12.29 25.69
CA HIS A 203 -5.94 -13.00 24.73
C HIS A 203 -6.31 -12.12 23.53
N THR A 204 -6.40 -10.81 23.73
CA THR A 204 -6.66 -9.83 22.67
C THR A 204 -5.51 -9.75 21.67
N ALA A 205 -4.26 -9.80 22.14
CA ALA A 205 -3.08 -9.85 21.26
C ALA A 205 -3.07 -11.12 20.39
N LEU A 206 -3.47 -12.26 20.96
CA LEU A 206 -3.63 -13.53 20.23
C LEU A 206 -4.74 -13.46 19.17
N LEU A 207 -5.83 -12.74 19.44
CA LEU A 207 -6.94 -12.55 18.49
C LEU A 207 -6.58 -11.70 17.26
N GLY A 208 -5.42 -11.03 17.27
CA GLY A 208 -4.83 -10.40 16.08
C GLY A 208 -4.21 -11.39 15.09
N ILE A 209 -3.86 -12.61 15.53
CA ILE A 209 -3.23 -13.64 14.66
C ILE A 209 -4.20 -14.09 13.56
N PRO A 210 -5.46 -14.49 13.86
CA PRO A 210 -6.42 -14.84 12.82
C PRO A 210 -6.69 -13.70 11.85
N GLN A 211 -6.70 -12.44 12.32
CA GLN A 211 -6.87 -11.28 11.46
C GLN A 211 -5.74 -11.18 10.45
N GLY A 212 -4.48 -11.32 10.88
CA GLY A 212 -3.32 -11.29 9.98
C GLY A 212 -3.36 -12.40 8.93
N VAL A 213 -3.74 -13.62 9.33
CA VAL A 213 -3.89 -14.76 8.40
C VAL A 213 -4.98 -14.51 7.37
N LEU A 214 -6.14 -13.97 7.79
CA LEU A 214 -7.22 -13.65 6.87
C LEU A 214 -6.85 -12.53 5.90
N VAL A 215 -6.08 -11.53 6.33
CA VAL A 215 -5.55 -10.49 5.43
C VAL A 215 -4.67 -11.11 4.35
N VAL A 216 -3.80 -12.07 4.70
CA VAL A 216 -2.97 -12.81 3.72
C VAL A 216 -3.85 -13.58 2.72
N ILE A 217 -4.89 -14.25 3.21
CA ILE A 217 -5.84 -15.00 2.37
C ILE A 217 -6.57 -14.04 1.43
N TRP A 218 -7.08 -12.91 1.93
CA TRP A 218 -7.78 -11.91 1.13
C TRP A 218 -6.88 -11.30 0.05
N ILE A 219 -5.64 -10.94 0.38
CA ILE A 219 -4.66 -10.43 -0.60
C ILE A 219 -4.35 -11.50 -1.64
N GLY A 220 -4.17 -12.76 -1.23
CA GLY A 220 -3.96 -13.89 -2.13
C GLY A 220 -5.13 -14.13 -3.08
N LEU A 221 -6.37 -14.08 -2.57
CA LEU A 221 -7.60 -14.16 -3.36
C LEU A 221 -7.74 -12.98 -4.32
N GLY A 222 -7.40 -11.76 -3.90
CA GLY A 222 -7.39 -10.58 -4.76
C GLY A 222 -6.37 -10.70 -5.91
N ALA A 223 -5.18 -11.22 -5.62
CA ALA A 223 -4.17 -11.50 -6.64
C ALA A 223 -4.60 -12.60 -7.62
N LEU A 224 -5.26 -13.66 -7.11
CA LEU A 224 -5.80 -14.74 -7.92
C LEU A 224 -6.94 -14.24 -8.81
N ALA A 225 -7.88 -13.48 -8.26
CA ALA A 225 -8.98 -12.87 -8.99
C ALA A 225 -8.45 -11.95 -10.11
N ASN A 226 -7.42 -11.14 -9.86
CA ASN A 226 -6.79 -10.30 -10.87
C ASN A 226 -6.11 -11.11 -11.99
N LYS A 227 -5.67 -12.35 -11.72
CA LYS A 227 -5.03 -13.23 -12.71
C LYS A 227 -6.04 -14.00 -13.56
N TYR A 228 -7.15 -14.46 -12.98
CA TYR A 228 -8.12 -15.31 -13.67
C TYR A 228 -9.28 -14.54 -14.32
N MET A 229 -9.53 -13.29 -13.93
CA MET A 229 -10.63 -12.49 -14.46
C MET A 229 -10.22 -11.75 -15.75
N PRO A 230 -11.13 -11.53 -16.72
CA PRO A 230 -10.78 -10.95 -18.02
C PRO A 230 -10.10 -9.57 -17.91
N PRO A 231 -9.21 -9.24 -18.86
CA PRO A 231 -8.52 -7.95 -18.90
C PRO A 231 -9.55 -6.81 -18.84
N ASN A 232 -9.27 -5.81 -18.00
CA ASN A 232 -10.15 -4.66 -17.67
C ASN A 232 -11.32 -4.91 -16.68
N SER A 233 -11.20 -5.92 -15.82
CA SER A 233 -12.16 -6.16 -14.72
C SER A 233 -11.65 -5.67 -13.35
N ARG A 234 -10.51 -4.96 -13.29
CA ARG A 234 -9.79 -4.71 -12.02
C ARG A 234 -10.59 -3.83 -11.07
N THR A 235 -11.27 -2.80 -11.57
CA THR A 235 -12.16 -1.96 -10.73
C THR A 235 -13.36 -2.73 -10.20
N LEU A 236 -13.90 -3.68 -10.96
CA LEU A 236 -15.04 -4.51 -10.52
C LEU A 236 -14.61 -5.52 -9.48
N VAL A 237 -13.43 -6.13 -9.64
CA VAL A 237 -12.85 -7.01 -8.62
C VAL A 237 -12.65 -6.23 -7.33
N SER A 238 -12.01 -5.06 -7.36
CA SER A 238 -11.86 -4.21 -6.17
C SER A 238 -13.21 -3.86 -5.52
N ALA A 239 -14.23 -3.51 -6.31
CA ALA A 239 -15.56 -3.21 -5.79
C ALA A 239 -16.22 -4.44 -5.11
N ILE A 240 -16.07 -5.64 -5.68
CA ILE A 240 -16.62 -6.88 -5.10
C ILE A 240 -15.94 -7.21 -3.77
N PHE A 241 -14.61 -7.06 -3.69
CA PHE A 241 -13.85 -7.30 -2.46
C PHE A 241 -14.16 -6.28 -1.35
N MET A 242 -14.85 -5.17 -1.64
CA MET A 242 -15.37 -4.26 -0.62
C MET A 242 -16.68 -4.71 0.01
N LEU A 243 -17.49 -5.52 -0.67
CA LEU A 243 -18.79 -5.97 -0.14
C LEU A 243 -18.65 -6.74 1.19
N PRO A 244 -17.67 -7.66 1.37
CA PRO A 244 -17.44 -8.32 2.66
C PRO A 244 -17.06 -7.35 3.79
N THR A 245 -16.29 -6.30 3.48
CA THR A 245 -15.92 -5.28 4.49
C THR A 245 -17.14 -4.44 4.90
N ILE A 246 -17.98 -4.04 3.94
CA ILE A 246 -19.22 -3.31 4.22
C ILE A 246 -20.18 -4.19 5.05
N ALA A 247 -20.32 -5.47 4.68
CA ALA A 247 -21.12 -6.43 5.43
C ALA A 247 -20.58 -6.67 6.85
N GLY A 248 -19.25 -6.74 7.02
CA GLY A 248 -18.60 -6.86 8.32
C GLY A 248 -18.82 -5.62 9.19
N ALA A 249 -18.68 -4.41 8.64
CA ALA A 249 -18.93 -3.18 9.37
C ALA A 249 -20.41 -3.03 9.78
N LEU A 250 -21.35 -3.34 8.88
CA LEU A 250 -22.78 -3.35 9.17
C LEU A 250 -23.14 -4.42 10.20
N GLY A 251 -22.60 -5.63 10.06
CA GLY A 251 -22.79 -6.72 11.02
C GLY A 251 -22.28 -6.35 12.41
N PHE A 252 -21.16 -5.62 12.50
CA PHE A 252 -20.65 -5.14 13.78
C PHE A 252 -21.58 -4.09 14.44
N LEU A 253 -22.17 -3.18 13.64
CA LEU A 253 -23.12 -2.16 14.11
C LEU A 253 -24.48 -2.74 14.54
N LEU A 254 -24.99 -3.72 13.80
CA LEU A 254 -26.33 -4.29 13.99
C LEU A 254 -26.34 -5.49 14.96
N ALA A 255 -25.20 -6.13 15.21
CA ALA A 255 -25.14 -7.30 16.08
C ALA A 255 -25.44 -6.95 17.55
N PRO A 256 -26.32 -7.74 18.22
CA PRO A 256 -26.59 -7.57 19.64
C PRO A 256 -25.34 -7.79 20.49
N HIS A 257 -25.26 -7.08 21.63
CA HIS A 257 -24.07 -7.07 22.49
C HIS A 257 -23.69 -8.45 23.04
N ASP A 258 -24.65 -9.38 23.15
CA ASP A 258 -24.42 -10.74 23.65
C ASP A 258 -23.76 -11.69 22.63
N ALA A 259 -23.73 -11.32 21.34
CA ALA A 259 -23.19 -12.16 20.27
C ALA A 259 -21.69 -11.91 20.02
N TYR A 260 -20.85 -12.18 21.04
CA TYR A 260 -19.39 -11.94 21.00
C TYR A 260 -18.69 -12.62 19.81
N VAL A 261 -19.06 -13.86 19.48
CA VAL A 261 -18.52 -14.61 18.32
C VAL A 261 -18.94 -13.95 17.00
N GLY A 262 -20.19 -13.51 16.90
CA GLY A 262 -20.72 -12.86 15.70
C GLY A 262 -20.00 -11.56 15.39
N ARG A 263 -19.74 -10.73 16.41
CA ARG A 263 -18.96 -9.48 16.28
C ARG A 263 -17.51 -9.74 15.88
N LEU A 264 -16.88 -10.77 16.43
CA LEU A 264 -15.51 -11.13 16.07
C LEU A 264 -15.40 -11.60 14.61
N ILE A 265 -16.35 -12.40 14.12
CA ILE A 265 -16.42 -12.80 12.70
C ILE A 265 -16.63 -11.57 11.79
N CYS A 266 -17.51 -10.66 12.18
CA CYS A 266 -17.75 -9.40 11.46
C CYS A 266 -16.48 -8.53 11.40
N PHE A 267 -15.73 -8.47 12.49
CA PHE A 267 -14.43 -7.80 12.53
C PHE A 267 -13.42 -8.45 11.58
N TYR A 268 -13.32 -9.77 11.56
CA TYR A 268 -12.44 -10.49 10.63
C TYR A 268 -12.80 -10.32 9.15
N LEU A 269 -14.09 -10.16 8.83
CA LEU A 269 -14.57 -9.86 7.47
C LEU A 269 -14.09 -8.49 6.95
N THR A 270 -13.77 -7.55 7.84
CA THR A 270 -13.21 -6.24 7.44
C THR A 270 -11.81 -6.34 6.86
N GLY A 271 -11.10 -7.47 6.99
CA GLY A 271 -9.77 -7.64 6.39
C GLY A 271 -9.74 -7.56 4.85
N SER A 272 -10.89 -7.61 4.18
CA SER A 272 -10.96 -7.62 2.72
C SER A 272 -10.59 -6.28 2.06
N TYR A 273 -10.67 -5.14 2.78
CA TYR A 273 -10.30 -3.82 2.22
C TYR A 273 -8.83 -3.76 1.79
N GLN A 274 -7.94 -4.49 2.49
CA GLN A 274 -6.50 -4.53 2.17
C GLN A 274 -6.26 -5.10 0.76
N ALA A 275 -7.05 -6.08 0.34
CA ALA A 275 -6.96 -6.65 -1.01
C ALA A 275 -7.37 -5.61 -2.08
N SER A 276 -8.42 -4.84 -1.81
CA SER A 276 -8.87 -3.75 -2.69
C SER A 276 -7.80 -2.66 -2.85
N PHE A 277 -7.13 -2.28 -1.76
CA PHE A 277 -6.04 -1.29 -1.77
C PHE A 277 -4.85 -1.75 -2.62
N VAL A 278 -4.42 -3.01 -2.49
CA VAL A 278 -3.33 -3.61 -3.28
C VAL A 278 -3.66 -3.59 -4.78
N ILE A 279 -4.89 -3.95 -5.16
CA ILE A 279 -5.33 -3.90 -6.56
C ILE A 279 -5.32 -2.45 -7.07
N CYS A 280 -5.65 -1.47 -6.21
CA CYS A 280 -5.54 -0.07 -6.60
C CYS A 280 -4.09 0.39 -6.84
N LEU A 281 -3.14 -0.01 -6.00
CA LEU A 281 -1.72 0.29 -6.25
C LEU A 281 -1.28 -0.24 -7.62
N SER A 282 -1.80 -1.40 -8.04
CA SER A 282 -1.62 -1.93 -9.38
C SER A 282 -2.31 -1.11 -10.48
N LEU A 283 -3.46 -0.48 -10.21
CA LEU A 283 -4.13 0.39 -11.17
C LEU A 283 -3.29 1.64 -11.44
N ILE A 284 -2.68 2.24 -10.41
CA ILE A 284 -1.79 3.40 -10.58
C ILE A 284 -0.60 3.08 -11.49
N THR A 285 0.05 1.94 -11.24
CA THR A 285 1.24 1.55 -12.00
C THR A 285 0.95 1.22 -13.46
N SER A 286 -0.28 0.79 -13.76
CA SER A 286 -0.76 0.44 -15.10
C SER A 286 -1.33 1.64 -15.86
N ASN A 287 -1.96 2.58 -15.16
CA ASN A 287 -2.68 3.72 -15.76
C ASN A 287 -1.88 5.03 -15.83
N THR A 288 -0.70 5.07 -15.23
CA THR A 288 0.15 6.27 -15.26
C THR A 288 1.37 6.04 -16.15
N GLY A 289 1.47 6.82 -17.22
CA GLY A 289 2.60 6.85 -18.16
C GLY A 289 3.59 7.97 -17.81
N GLY A 290 4.85 7.80 -18.19
CA GLY A 290 5.94 8.72 -17.85
C GLY A 290 6.52 8.47 -16.45
N GLN A 291 7.84 8.35 -16.36
CA GLN A 291 8.52 8.01 -15.11
C GLN A 291 8.32 9.07 -14.01
N SER A 292 8.46 10.36 -14.36
CA SER A 292 8.32 11.43 -13.36
C SER A 292 6.88 11.57 -12.88
N LYS A 293 5.89 11.44 -13.79
CA LYS A 293 4.47 11.49 -13.45
C LYS A 293 4.07 10.31 -12.56
N LYS A 294 4.48 9.09 -12.90
CA LYS A 294 4.22 7.88 -12.09
C LYS A 294 4.74 8.00 -10.66
N MET A 295 5.93 8.58 -10.45
CA MET A 295 6.45 8.83 -9.11
C MET A 295 5.63 9.85 -8.31
N ILE A 296 5.18 10.94 -8.94
CA ILE A 296 4.32 11.94 -8.28
C ILE A 296 2.95 11.36 -7.94
N VAL A 297 2.32 10.62 -8.87
CA VAL A 297 1.00 9.99 -8.63
C VAL A 297 1.08 8.96 -7.52
N SER A 298 2.12 8.10 -7.51
CA SER A 298 2.37 7.17 -6.41
C SER A 298 2.67 7.91 -5.09
N GLY A 299 3.39 9.03 -5.11
CA GLY A 299 3.60 9.85 -3.93
C GLY A 299 2.30 10.46 -3.39
N MET A 300 1.40 10.88 -4.28
CA MET A 300 0.14 11.53 -3.90
C MET A 300 -0.86 10.56 -3.25
N ILE A 301 -0.93 9.30 -3.67
CA ILE A 301 -1.76 8.30 -2.98
C ILE A 301 -1.27 8.05 -1.55
N TRP A 302 0.05 7.96 -1.34
CA TRP A 302 0.63 7.79 -0.01
C TRP A 302 0.49 9.04 0.85
N PHE A 303 0.55 10.23 0.23
CA PHE A 303 0.22 11.47 0.92
C PHE A 303 -1.25 11.47 1.39
N GLY A 304 -2.20 11.07 0.54
CA GLY A 304 -3.58 10.84 0.93
C GLY A 304 -3.71 9.81 2.06
N ALA A 305 -2.98 8.69 1.97
CA ALA A 305 -2.94 7.64 2.98
C ALA A 305 -2.51 8.17 4.36
N CYS A 306 -1.47 9.00 4.41
CA CYS A 306 -1.03 9.65 5.64
C CYS A 306 -2.12 10.54 6.24
N ILE A 307 -2.81 11.34 5.42
CA ILE A 307 -3.92 12.20 5.89
C ILE A 307 -5.07 11.33 6.42
N GLY A 308 -5.39 10.22 5.76
CA GLY A 308 -6.44 9.29 6.20
C GLY A 308 -6.12 8.66 7.55
N ASN A 309 -4.86 8.22 7.74
CA ASN A 309 -4.39 7.67 9.00
C ASN A 309 -4.35 8.70 10.14
N ILE A 310 -4.08 9.97 9.84
CA ILE A 310 -4.17 11.07 10.83
C ILE A 310 -5.62 11.37 11.18
N ALA A 311 -6.52 11.36 10.18
CA ALA A 311 -7.94 11.67 10.39
C ALA A 311 -8.67 10.58 11.20
N SER A 312 -8.27 9.32 11.04
CA SER A 312 -8.99 8.17 11.61
C SER A 312 -9.15 8.19 13.14
N PRO A 313 -8.10 8.41 13.95
CA PRO A 313 -8.23 8.46 15.41
C PRO A 313 -9.18 9.55 15.94
N PHE A 314 -9.40 10.64 15.20
CA PHE A 314 -10.33 11.69 15.61
C PHE A 314 -11.80 11.23 15.64
N PHE A 315 -12.14 10.13 14.95
CA PHE A 315 -13.48 9.55 14.98
C PHE A 315 -13.70 8.60 16.18
N TYR A 316 -12.64 8.21 16.88
CA TYR A 316 -12.70 7.33 18.05
C TYR A 316 -12.68 8.16 19.33
N LEU A 317 -13.83 8.76 19.65
CA LEU A 317 -14.01 9.55 20.86
C LEU A 317 -14.05 8.66 22.10
N SER A 318 -13.30 9.04 23.15
CA SER A 318 -13.28 8.36 24.45
C SER A 318 -14.65 8.32 25.12
N GLU A 319 -15.52 9.29 24.87
CA GLU A 319 -16.90 9.35 25.38
C GLU A 319 -17.81 8.24 24.82
N GLN A 320 -17.43 7.62 23.71
CA GLN A 320 -18.21 6.55 23.06
C GLN A 320 -17.65 5.15 23.32
N ALA A 321 -16.67 5.02 24.21
CA ALA A 321 -16.17 3.72 24.63
C ALA A 321 -17.30 2.95 25.38
N PRO A 322 -17.46 1.63 25.17
CA PRO A 322 -16.66 0.71 24.34
C PRO A 322 -17.23 0.48 22.93
N THR A 323 -18.41 1.02 22.59
CA THR A 323 -19.11 0.69 21.35
C THR A 323 -18.64 1.48 20.13
N TYR A 324 -18.01 2.64 20.32
CA TYR A 324 -17.42 3.50 19.28
C TYR A 324 -18.27 3.65 18.00
N HIS A 325 -19.55 3.96 18.15
CA HIS A 325 -20.50 4.06 17.02
C HIS A 325 -20.02 5.02 15.92
N LEU A 326 -19.40 6.14 16.28
CA LEU A 326 -18.90 7.13 15.32
C LEU A 326 -17.65 6.64 14.56
N GLY A 327 -16.78 5.86 15.22
CA GLY A 327 -15.61 5.24 14.59
C GLY A 327 -16.01 4.13 13.60
N ILE A 328 -16.99 3.30 13.95
CA ILE A 328 -17.48 2.25 13.03
C ILE A 328 -18.35 2.87 11.92
N GLY A 329 -19.09 3.94 12.22
CA GLY A 329 -19.81 4.73 11.23
C GLY A 329 -18.89 5.38 10.21
N SER A 330 -17.77 5.97 10.65
CA SER A 330 -16.77 6.57 9.74
C SER A 330 -16.09 5.50 8.87
N LEU A 331 -15.81 4.32 9.43
CA LEU A 331 -15.35 3.15 8.68
C LEU A 331 -16.34 2.76 7.58
N LEU A 332 -17.64 2.65 7.90
CA LEU A 332 -18.67 2.28 6.94
C LEU A 332 -18.80 3.33 5.82
N VAL A 333 -18.87 4.62 6.19
CA VAL A 333 -18.97 5.72 5.23
C VAL A 333 -17.74 5.76 4.32
N ALA A 334 -16.54 5.58 4.87
CA ALA A 334 -15.32 5.52 4.07
C ALA A 334 -15.35 4.36 3.07
N ASN A 335 -15.72 3.15 3.50
CA ASN A 335 -15.84 2.00 2.59
C ASN A 335 -16.91 2.21 1.50
N CYS A 336 -18.03 2.85 1.82
CA CYS A 336 -19.06 3.20 0.83
C CYS A 336 -18.56 4.24 -0.19
N ILE A 337 -17.82 5.26 0.27
CA ILE A 337 -17.19 6.25 -0.62
C ILE A 337 -16.15 5.57 -1.51
N GLU A 338 -15.34 4.65 -0.97
CA GLU A 338 -14.35 3.91 -1.73
C GLU A 338 -15.00 3.03 -2.81
N PHE A 339 -16.08 2.33 -2.44
CA PHE A 339 -16.89 1.57 -3.38
C PHE A 339 -17.41 2.45 -4.53
N ALA A 340 -17.97 3.62 -4.22
CA ALA A 340 -18.42 4.58 -5.22
C ALA A 340 -17.26 5.10 -6.10
N LEU A 341 -16.09 5.35 -5.51
CA LEU A 341 -14.90 5.80 -6.24
C LEU A 341 -14.44 4.77 -7.27
N PHE A 342 -14.54 3.46 -7.02
CA PHE A 342 -14.21 2.46 -8.04
C PHE A 342 -15.09 2.55 -9.29
N PHE A 343 -16.37 2.89 -9.15
CA PHE A 343 -17.24 3.16 -10.31
C PHE A 343 -16.86 4.45 -11.03
N VAL A 344 -16.49 5.49 -10.28
CA VAL A 344 -15.99 6.75 -10.85
C VAL A 344 -14.71 6.50 -11.65
N PHE A 345 -13.75 5.73 -11.12
CA PHE A 345 -12.54 5.33 -11.83
C PHE A 345 -12.87 4.55 -13.10
N ARG A 346 -13.76 3.57 -13.02
CA ARG A 346 -14.20 2.79 -14.19
C ARG A 346 -14.78 3.68 -15.28
N TYR A 347 -15.67 4.60 -14.91
CA TYR A 347 -16.26 5.55 -15.86
C TYR A 347 -15.21 6.49 -16.46
N ALA A 348 -14.34 7.07 -15.62
CA ALA A 348 -13.29 7.97 -16.04
C ALA A 348 -12.31 7.31 -17.03
N PHE A 349 -11.87 6.07 -16.75
CA PHE A 349 -10.97 5.33 -17.65
C PHE A 349 -11.66 4.92 -18.94
N LYS A 350 -12.94 4.50 -18.90
CA LYS A 350 -13.70 4.18 -20.11
C LYS A 350 -13.95 5.41 -20.98
N TRP A 351 -14.23 6.56 -20.37
CA TRP A 351 -14.42 7.83 -21.06
C TRP A 351 -13.12 8.28 -21.75
N GLU A 352 -11.99 8.19 -21.06
CA GLU A 352 -10.68 8.53 -21.60
C GLU A 352 -10.24 7.58 -22.73
N ASN A 353 -10.49 6.28 -22.60
CA ASN A 353 -10.25 5.32 -23.68
C ASN A 353 -11.08 5.65 -24.93
N ARG A 354 -12.36 5.99 -24.77
CA ARG A 354 -13.22 6.42 -25.89
C ARG A 354 -12.73 7.71 -26.53
N ARG A 355 -12.23 8.66 -25.73
CA ARG A 355 -11.67 9.92 -26.24
C ARG A 355 -10.40 9.69 -27.05
N LYS A 356 -9.52 8.82 -26.55
CA LYS A 356 -8.30 8.43 -27.26
C LYS A 356 -8.57 7.61 -28.51
N GLU A 357 -9.56 6.73 -28.47
CA GLU A 357 -10.00 5.99 -29.65
C GLU A 357 -10.41 6.94 -30.79
N LYS A 358 -11.22 7.96 -30.49
CA LYS A 358 -11.57 9.02 -31.45
C LYS A 358 -10.35 9.78 -31.97
N GLN A 359 -9.35 10.03 -31.12
CA GLN A 359 -8.10 10.68 -31.53
C GLN A 359 -7.27 9.76 -32.44
N ARG A 360 -7.19 8.46 -32.15
CA ARG A 360 -6.53 7.46 -33.00
C ARG A 360 -7.23 7.34 -34.34
N GLU A 361 -8.56 7.32 -34.37
CA GLU A 361 -9.36 7.31 -35.59
C GLU A 361 -9.10 8.57 -36.43
N ALA A 362 -9.04 9.76 -35.82
CA ALA A 362 -8.71 10.99 -36.51
C ALA A 362 -7.27 11.02 -37.06
N LEU A 363 -6.31 10.45 -36.33
CA LEU A 363 -4.90 10.35 -36.74
C LEU A 363 -4.70 9.32 -37.88
N ARG A 364 -5.41 8.20 -37.83
CA ARG A 364 -5.47 7.21 -38.92
C ARG A 364 -6.11 7.82 -40.17
N ALA A 365 -7.19 8.59 -40.00
CA ALA A 365 -7.83 9.32 -41.10
C ALA A 365 -6.92 10.41 -41.73
N ALA A 366 -5.99 10.97 -40.95
CA ALA A 366 -4.98 11.91 -41.43
C ALA A 366 -3.75 11.25 -42.09
N GLY A 367 -3.73 9.91 -42.22
CA GLY A 367 -2.63 9.17 -42.86
C GLY A 367 -1.39 8.97 -41.98
N HIS A 368 -1.47 9.27 -40.68
CA HIS A 368 -0.40 9.00 -39.73
C HIS A 368 -0.59 7.60 -39.11
N ASP A 369 0.03 6.59 -39.73
CA ASP A 369 0.19 5.28 -39.09
C ASP A 369 1.23 5.37 -37.98
N ILE A 370 0.77 5.66 -36.76
CA ILE A 370 1.61 5.63 -35.57
C ILE A 370 1.85 4.16 -35.24
N ALA A 371 2.88 3.56 -35.86
CA ALA A 371 3.35 2.23 -35.48
C ALA A 371 3.50 2.17 -33.95
N GLU A 372 2.96 1.12 -33.31
CA GLU A 372 2.98 0.94 -31.85
C GLU A 372 4.40 1.07 -31.24
N ASN A 373 5.42 0.80 -32.07
CA ASN A 373 6.83 0.86 -31.73
C ASN A 373 7.47 2.27 -31.81
N ALA A 374 6.85 3.26 -32.46
CA ALA A 374 7.43 4.61 -32.60
C ALA A 374 7.29 5.45 -31.31
N THR A 375 6.17 5.30 -30.61
CA THR A 375 5.90 5.95 -29.30
C THR A 375 6.59 5.27 -28.12
N ALA A 376 7.15 4.06 -28.33
CA ALA A 376 7.81 3.27 -27.29
C ALA A 376 9.12 3.89 -26.77
N PHE A 377 9.77 4.73 -27.58
CA PHE A 377 11.11 5.28 -27.31
C PHE A 377 11.09 6.69 -26.72
N THR A 378 9.94 7.33 -26.66
CA THR A 378 9.77 8.68 -26.09
C THR A 378 9.11 8.56 -24.72
N ASP A 379 9.70 9.19 -23.69
CA ASP A 379 9.14 9.29 -22.32
C ASP A 379 7.91 10.23 -22.31
N MET A 380 6.91 9.87 -23.09
CA MET A 380 5.62 10.55 -23.22
C MET A 380 4.74 10.16 -22.03
N THR A 381 4.01 11.14 -21.49
CA THR A 381 3.01 10.88 -20.45
C THR A 381 1.85 10.07 -21.02
N ASP A 382 1.02 9.51 -20.13
CA ASP A 382 -0.23 8.86 -20.54
C ASP A 382 -1.14 9.80 -21.32
N LYS A 383 -1.07 11.13 -21.14
CA LYS A 383 -1.86 12.10 -21.92
C LYS A 383 -1.26 12.38 -23.30
N GLU A 384 0.06 12.37 -23.39
CA GLU A 384 0.80 12.61 -24.64
C GLU A 384 0.85 11.38 -25.54
N ASN A 385 0.75 10.17 -24.99
CA ASN A 385 0.80 8.94 -25.77
C ASN A 385 -0.59 8.54 -26.32
N PRO A 386 -0.82 8.66 -27.65
CA PRO A 386 -2.09 8.29 -28.28
C PRO A 386 -2.35 6.78 -28.28
N ASN A 387 -1.31 5.96 -28.14
CA ASN A 387 -1.40 4.48 -28.09
C ASN A 387 -1.60 3.94 -26.67
N PHE A 388 -1.58 4.79 -25.64
CA PHE A 388 -1.73 4.33 -24.26
C PHE A 388 -3.20 4.07 -23.91
N GLU A 389 -3.53 2.80 -23.65
CA GLU A 389 -4.85 2.36 -23.19
C GLU A 389 -4.92 2.29 -21.66
N TYR A 390 -5.95 2.90 -21.08
CA TYR A 390 -6.21 2.82 -19.65
C TYR A 390 -6.85 1.47 -19.30
N VAL A 391 -6.31 0.80 -18.29
CA VAL A 391 -6.85 -0.42 -17.70
C VAL A 391 -7.88 -0.06 -16.64
N TYR A 392 -9.09 -0.61 -16.76
CA TYR A 392 -10.19 -0.38 -15.84
C TYR A 392 -10.61 -1.63 -15.08
#